data_AF-A0A5J4NT44-F1
#
_entry.id   AF-A0A5J4NT44-F1
#
_cell.length_a   1.000
_cell.length_b   1.000
_cell.length_c   1.000
_cell.angle_alpha   90.00
_cell.angle_beta   90.00
_cell.angle_gamma   90.00
#
_symmetry.space_group_name_H-M   'P 1'
#
loop_
_entity.id
_entity.type
_entity.pdbx_description
1 polymer ?
#
loop_
_entity_poly.entity_id
_entity_poly.type
_entity_poly.pdbx_seq_one_letter_code
_entity_poly.pdbx_strand_id
1 'polypeptide(L)' 'MGWITWQRFRCTVDCFDYPDTCISEQLIQRTVSRLVQDGWRDAGYRYVIIDDCWQYPNRDSVTGEIVADPERFPEVSFLC' A
#
# COMPACT_ATOMS: atom_id res chain seq x y z
N MET A 1 1.18 16.60 6.72
CA MET A 1 0.99 16.37 5.27
C MET A 1 1.28 14.91 4.98
N GLY A 2 0.93 14.40 3.80
CA GLY A 2 1.11 12.99 3.48
C GLY A 2 1.06 12.70 1.99
N TRP A 3 1.25 11.43 1.68
CA TRP A 3 1.20 10.87 0.34
C TRP A 3 0.07 9.83 0.27
N ILE A 4 -0.65 9.77 -0.86
CA ILE A 4 -1.77 8.86 -1.08
C ILE A 4 -1.64 8.14 -2.42
N THR A 5 -1.96 6.86 -2.44
CA THR A 5 -1.80 5.97 -3.62
C THR A 5 -2.68 6.34 -4.81
N TRP A 6 -3.92 6.80 -4.58
CA TRP A 6 -4.99 6.84 -5.58
C TRP A 6 -4.67 7.64 -6.85
N GLN A 7 -4.23 8.90 -6.70
CA GLN A 7 -4.13 9.81 -7.85
C GLN A 7 -3.17 9.30 -8.93
N ARG A 8 -2.09 8.60 -8.53
CA ARG A 8 -1.05 8.12 -9.43
C ARG A 8 -1.18 6.64 -9.81
N PHE A 9 -1.61 5.79 -8.87
CA PHE A 9 -1.60 4.34 -9.03
C PHE A 9 -3.00 3.72 -9.20
N ARG A 10 -4.05 4.43 -8.78
CA ARG A 10 -5.45 4.01 -8.91
C ARG A 10 -5.65 2.60 -8.33
N CYS A 11 -6.44 1.76 -8.99
CA CYS A 11 -6.74 0.39 -8.61
C CYS A 11 -5.94 -0.62 -9.48
N THR A 12 -4.63 -0.39 -9.65
CA THR A 12 -3.79 -1.34 -10.40
C THR A 12 -3.51 -2.55 -9.52
N VAL A 13 -4.15 -3.69 -9.77
CA VAL A 13 -3.98 -4.91 -8.95
C VAL A 13 -3.17 -6.01 -9.64
N ASP A 14 -2.94 -5.90 -10.95
CA ASP A 14 -2.14 -6.84 -11.71
C ASP A 14 -0.65 -6.60 -11.46
N CYS A 15 -0.09 -7.35 -10.51
CA CYS A 15 1.32 -7.29 -10.17
C CYS A 15 2.22 -8.13 -11.09
N PHE A 16 1.65 -8.93 -11.99
CA PHE A 16 2.43 -9.71 -12.96
C PHE A 16 2.87 -8.80 -14.12
N ASP A 17 1.92 -8.10 -14.73
CA ASP A 17 2.21 -7.18 -15.83
C ASP A 17 2.76 -5.83 -15.33
N TYR A 18 2.39 -5.43 -14.10
CA TYR A 18 2.77 -4.13 -13.52
C TYR A 18 3.38 -4.25 -12.12
N PRO A 19 4.51 -4.98 -11.96
CA PRO A 19 5.10 -5.27 -10.64
C PRO A 19 5.50 -3.99 -9.88
N ASP A 20 5.88 -2.95 -10.60
CA ASP A 20 6.32 -1.68 -10.02
C ASP A 20 5.19 -0.69 -9.73
N THR A 21 3.98 -0.90 -10.25
CA THR A 21 2.90 0.08 -10.10
C THR A 21 1.62 -0.49 -9.54
N CYS A 22 1.55 -1.81 -9.35
CA CYS A 22 0.44 -2.43 -8.67
C CYS A 22 0.38 -2.02 -7.19
N ILE A 23 -0.83 -1.98 -6.63
CA ILE A 23 -1.08 -1.71 -5.21
C ILE A 23 -0.62 -2.93 -4.41
N SER A 24 0.60 -2.85 -3.89
CA SER A 24 1.26 -3.91 -3.15
C SER A 24 2.10 -3.35 -2.00
N GLU A 25 2.47 -4.22 -1.08
CA GLU A 25 3.39 -3.88 0.00
C GLU A 25 4.72 -3.33 -0.53
N GLN A 26 5.25 -3.90 -1.61
CA GLN A 26 6.50 -3.45 -2.23
C GLN A 26 6.42 -2.00 -2.71
N LEU A 27 5.29 -1.61 -3.32
CA LEU A 27 5.05 -0.22 -3.73
C LEU A 27 5.09 0.72 -2.52
N ILE A 28 4.43 0.34 -1.43
CA ILE A 28 4.35 1.16 -0.21
C ILE A 28 5.72 1.28 0.45
N GLN A 29 6.44 0.17 0.67
CA GLN A 29 7.77 0.17 1.29
C GLN A 29 8.78 1.01 0.50
N ARG A 30 8.78 0.89 -0.83
CA ARG A 30 9.64 1.71 -1.69
C ARG A 30 9.29 3.19 -1.60
N THR A 31 7.99 3.52 -1.57
CA THR A 31 7.53 4.90 -1.45
C THR A 31 7.91 5.50 -0.10
N VAL A 32 7.71 4.78 1.01
CA VAL A 32 8.14 5.19 2.35
C VAL A 32 9.65 5.45 2.37
N SER A 33 10.43 4.54 1.79
CA SER A 33 11.89 4.69 1.70
C SER A 33 12.29 5.97 0.98
N ARG A 34 11.63 6.30 -0.14
CA ARG A 34 11.85 7.57 -0.87
C ARG A 34 11.41 8.80 -0.09
N LEU A 35 10.26 8.75 0.58
CA LEU A 35 9.79 9.86 1.43
C LEU A 35 10.80 10.21 2.53
N VAL A 36 11.51 9.22 3.07
CA VAL A 36 12.58 9.46 4.05
C VAL A 36 13.87 9.92 3.38
N GLN A 37 14.37 9.17 2.39
CA GLN A 37 15.67 9.44 1.76
C GLN A 37 15.72 10.78 1.02
N ASP A 38 14.60 11.18 0.41
CA ASP A 38 14.52 12.41 -0.39
C ASP A 38 14.07 13.62 0.46
N GLY A 39 13.94 13.48 1.78
CA GLY A 39 13.68 14.58 2.72
C GLY A 39 12.21 15.01 2.87
N TRP A 40 11.25 14.30 2.27
CA TRP A 40 9.83 14.62 2.38
C TRP A 40 9.31 14.50 3.81
N ARG A 41 9.80 13.51 4.56
CA ARG A 41 9.48 13.37 5.99
C ARG A 41 9.88 14.62 6.77
N ASP A 42 11.08 15.12 6.52
CA ASP A 42 11.65 16.27 7.21
C ASP A 42 10.93 17.57 6.79
N ALA A 43 10.43 17.61 5.55
CA ALA A 43 9.51 18.65 5.08
C ALA A 43 8.08 18.56 5.64
N GLY A 44 7.75 17.53 6.44
CA GLY A 44 6.47 17.39 7.15
C GLY A 44 5.45 16.42 6.53
N TYR A 45 5.86 15.61 5.55
CA TYR A 45 5.05 14.51 5.01
C TYR A 45 5.20 13.27 5.91
N ARG A 46 4.24 13.08 6.82
CA ARG A 46 4.29 12.05 7.87
C ARG A 46 3.30 10.90 7.69
N TYR A 47 2.35 11.06 6.77
CA TYR A 47 1.32 10.05 6.50
C TYR A 47 1.54 9.41 5.15
N VAL A 48 1.39 8.09 5.11
CA VAL A 48 1.26 7.30 3.89
C VAL A 48 -0.12 6.67 3.94
N ILE A 49 -0.97 7.03 2.98
CA ILE A 49 -2.37 6.63 2.94
C ILE A 49 -2.53 5.64 1.79
N ILE A 50 -2.90 4.42 2.14
CA ILE A 50 -3.32 3.40 1.20
C ILE A 50 -4.80 3.64 0.92
N ASP A 51 -5.14 3.86 -0.36
CA ASP A 51 -6.52 4.10 -0.80
C ASP A 51 -7.13 2.75 -1.19
N ASP A 52 -8.17 2.73 -2.03
CA ASP A 52 -8.89 1.53 -2.41
C ASP A 52 -8.00 0.42 -3.02
N CYS A 53 -8.53 -0.80 -3.08
CA CYS A 53 -7.94 -1.98 -3.74
C CYS A 53 -6.75 -2.65 -3.02
N TRP A 54 -6.54 -2.39 -1.73
CA TRP A 54 -5.58 -3.15 -0.90
C TRP A 54 -6.18 -4.43 -0.30
N GLN A 55 -7.48 -4.43 -0.04
CA GLN A 55 -8.21 -5.50 0.63
C GLN A 55 -8.38 -6.74 -0.26
N TYR A 56 -8.45 -7.90 0.38
CA TYR A 56 -8.87 -9.13 -0.26
C TYR A 56 -10.37 -9.03 -0.63
N PRO A 57 -10.84 -9.67 -1.73
CA PRO A 57 -12.24 -9.56 -2.15
C PRO A 57 -13.24 -10.07 -1.12
N ASN A 58 -12.82 -11.00 -0.27
CA ASN A 58 -13.64 -11.58 0.78
C ASN A 58 -13.10 -11.19 2.16
N ARG A 59 -14.02 -11.05 3.12
CA ARG A 59 -13.67 -10.95 4.54
C ARG A 59 -13.15 -12.28 5.06
N ASP A 60 -12.41 -12.23 6.16
CA ASP A 60 -12.05 -13.44 6.89
C ASP A 60 -13.33 -14.22 7.27
N SER A 61 -13.36 -15.52 6.99
CA SER A 61 -14.57 -16.33 7.18
C SER A 61 -14.88 -16.65 8.64
N VAL A 62 -13.91 -16.49 9.54
CA VAL A 62 -14.02 -16.79 10.96
C VAL A 62 -14.31 -15.52 11.77
N THR A 63 -13.53 -14.46 11.56
CA THR A 63 -13.63 -13.19 12.30
C THR A 63 -14.56 -12.18 11.64
N GLY A 64 -14.79 -12.29 10.32
CA GLY A 64 -15.57 -11.31 9.55
C GLY A 64 -14.83 -10.00 9.25
N GLU A 65 -13.55 -9.93 9.58
CA GLU A 65 -12.73 -8.73 9.41
C GLU A 65 -12.32 -8.53 7.94
N ILE A 66 -12.04 -7.28 7.58
CA ILE A 66 -11.41 -6.96 6.29
C ILE A 66 -9.94 -7.35 6.41
N VAL A 67 -9.46 -8.17 5.47
CA VAL A 67 -8.07 -8.60 5.42
C VAL A 67 -7.40 -8.03 4.18
N ALA A 68 -6.09 -7.81 4.25
CA ALA A 68 -5.32 -7.42 3.08
C ALA A 68 -5.23 -8.59 2.09
N ASP A 69 -5.04 -8.27 0.81
CA ASP A 69 -4.79 -9.28 -0.21
C ASP A 69 -3.46 -10.01 0.05
N PRO A 70 -3.46 -11.33 0.30
CA PRO A 70 -2.27 -12.04 0.77
C PRO A 70 -1.19 -12.19 -0.30
N GLU A 71 -1.53 -12.08 -1.59
CA GLU A 71 -0.54 -12.15 -2.66
C GLU A 71 0.20 -10.82 -2.82
N ARG A 72 -0.51 -9.69 -2.63
CA ARG A 72 0.05 -8.34 -2.78
C ARG A 72 0.59 -7.75 -1.48
N PHE A 73 0.07 -8.22 -0.34
CA PHE A 73 0.43 -7.82 1.02
C PHE A 73 0.70 -9.06 1.89
N PRO A 74 1.79 -9.80 1.63
CA PRO A 74 2.12 -11.01 2.37
C PRO A 74 2.46 -10.74 3.84
N GLU A 75 3.01 -9.57 4.17
CA GLU A 75 3.46 -9.22 5.53
C GLU A 75 2.72 -8.00 6.09
N VAL A 76 1.41 -8.13 6.31
CA VAL A 76 0.55 -7.04 6.81
C VAL A 76 1.03 -6.46 8.16
N SER A 77 1.82 -7.22 8.93
CA SER A 77 2.40 -6.77 10.21
C SER A 77 3.27 -5.52 10.09
N PHE A 78 3.83 -5.22 8.92
CA PHE A 78 4.63 -4.01 8.70
C PHE A 78 3.80 -2.73 8.54
N LEU A 79 2.49 -2.84 8.36
CA LEU A 79 1.57 -1.72 8.12
C LEU A 79 0.82 -1.24 9.38
N CYS A 80 0.94 -1.96 10.51
CA CYS A 80 0.30 -1.64 11.79
C CYS A 80 1.26 -1.06 12.82
#